data_AF-A0A2M8EDB5-F1
#
_entry.id   AF-A0A2M8EDB5-F1
#
_cell.length_a   1.000
_cell.length_b   1.000
_cell.length_c   1.000
_cell.angle_alpha   90.00
_cell.angle_beta   90.00
_cell.angle_gamma   90.00
#
_symmetry.space_group_name_H-M   'P 1'
#
loop_
_entity.id
_entity.type
_entity.pdbx_description
1 polymer ?
#
loop_
_entity_poly.entity_id
_entity_poly.type
_entity_poly.pdbx_seq_one_letter_code
_entity_poly.pdbx_strand_id
1 'polypeptide(L)'
;AALAPATIPGAGTLTLQLGSWNSAGTAFTAGSAAAVNITVGATDTLSTIATSINSADAGVVATVFNDGTNERLLLQSKTTGAASGFRLQSADAALQGLVFDPENKAGVGMAAAGIPQQLAQDAAARINGLAVTSSSNTLTDNIPGVTISLLATTTTGYGTVGEVKAPLTMTISEDVTPSVKNVNDFVTAYNTLNKNLADLTKYDAATKTAGLFQGDSAVLGLQRVLRNMATSISTGGAYQRLSDVGIELQLDGSLNLNTAKLSTAANNGTALQQLFTTDNSNALTNGFALKFKTLGLGVAASGGSLPSKVESLKSELLRNSEAQTKVNERATNFEARLRQRYSMLDAQMGRLNALNAYVSQQVTLWNKNTA
;
A
#
# COMPACT_ATOMS: atom_id res chain seq x y z
N ALA A 1 41.85 -2.49 -6.96
CA ALA A 1 43.31 -2.33 -6.82
C ALA A 1 43.60 -1.32 -5.71
N ALA A 2 44.77 -1.34 -5.07
CA ALA A 2 45.10 -0.44 -3.96
C ALA A 2 46.57 0.03 -4.02
N LEU A 3 46.83 1.34 -3.83
CA LEU A 3 48.16 1.99 -3.91
C LEU A 3 48.75 2.36 -2.54
N ALA A 4 50.06 2.48 -2.42
CA ALA A 4 50.76 3.10 -1.27
C ALA A 4 51.12 4.57 -1.60
N PRO A 5 51.42 5.44 -0.61
CA PRO A 5 51.15 6.87 -0.71
C PRO A 5 52.33 7.62 -1.31
N ALA A 6 52.03 8.52 -2.24
CA ALA A 6 52.84 9.69 -2.49
C ALA A 6 51.90 10.78 -2.99
N THR A 7 52.08 11.98 -2.46
CA THR A 7 51.48 13.23 -2.94
C THR A 7 51.41 13.22 -4.47
N ILE A 8 50.20 13.42 -5.02
CA ILE A 8 49.99 13.49 -6.47
C ILE A 8 50.84 14.65 -6.99
N PRO A 9 51.91 14.42 -7.76
CA PRO A 9 52.92 15.44 -8.00
C PRO A 9 52.56 16.41 -9.15
N GLY A 10 51.33 16.38 -9.67
CA GLY A 10 50.95 17.24 -10.79
C GLY A 10 49.51 17.10 -11.27
N ALA A 11 49.09 18.07 -12.09
CA ALA A 11 47.80 18.07 -12.77
C ALA A 11 47.81 17.13 -13.99
N GLY A 12 46.64 16.67 -14.41
CA GLY A 12 46.49 15.83 -15.60
C GLY A 12 45.07 15.33 -15.80
N THR A 13 44.90 14.41 -16.76
CA THR A 13 43.60 13.79 -17.03
C THR A 13 43.65 12.28 -16.82
N LEU A 14 42.70 11.76 -16.04
CA LEU A 14 42.41 10.34 -15.92
C LEU A 14 41.28 9.97 -16.88
N THR A 15 41.48 8.95 -17.69
CA THR A 15 40.46 8.42 -18.61
C THR A 15 39.96 7.10 -18.06
N LEU A 16 38.71 7.06 -17.62
CA LEU A 16 38.06 5.84 -17.18
C LEU A 16 37.22 5.26 -18.33
N GLN A 17 37.37 3.96 -18.58
CA GLN A 17 36.58 3.27 -19.59
C GLN A 17 36.04 1.95 -19.05
N LEU A 18 34.73 1.72 -19.23
CA LEU A 18 34.06 0.46 -18.91
C LEU A 18 34.24 -0.55 -20.04
N GLY A 19 34.25 -1.84 -19.70
CA GLY A 19 34.44 -2.93 -20.65
C GLY A 19 34.68 -4.27 -19.97
N SER A 20 35.16 -5.25 -20.73
CA SER A 20 35.40 -6.60 -20.22
C SER A 20 36.88 -6.93 -20.23
N TRP A 21 37.37 -7.52 -19.15
CA TRP A 21 38.68 -8.16 -19.12
C TRP A 21 38.55 -9.64 -19.51
N ASN A 22 39.56 -10.20 -20.18
CA ASN A 22 39.63 -11.66 -20.36
C ASN A 22 39.83 -12.37 -19.00
N SER A 23 39.62 -13.69 -18.96
CA SER A 23 39.75 -14.47 -17.72
C SER A 23 41.14 -14.41 -17.07
N ALA A 24 42.18 -14.05 -17.86
CA ALA A 24 43.54 -13.85 -17.37
C ALA A 24 43.81 -12.42 -16.86
N GLY A 25 42.90 -11.47 -17.06
CA GLY A 25 43.07 -10.06 -16.72
C GLY A 25 44.13 -9.31 -17.53
N THR A 26 44.48 -9.82 -18.72
CA THR A 26 45.62 -9.32 -19.53
C THR A 26 45.21 -8.54 -20.79
N ALA A 27 43.97 -8.69 -21.24
CA ALA A 27 43.44 -7.98 -22.42
C ALA A 27 42.10 -7.33 -22.09
N PHE A 28 41.89 -6.10 -22.55
CA PHE A 28 40.68 -5.32 -22.28
C PHE A 28 39.89 -5.07 -23.56
N THR A 29 38.61 -5.44 -23.53
CA THR A 29 37.65 -5.11 -24.59
C THR A 29 36.79 -3.95 -24.11
N ALA A 30 36.88 -2.81 -24.79
CA ALA A 30 36.04 -1.66 -24.49
C ALA A 30 34.54 -1.99 -24.63
N GLY A 31 33.74 -1.56 -23.65
CA GLY A 31 32.29 -1.65 -23.71
C GLY A 31 31.66 -0.57 -24.60
N SER A 32 30.34 -0.54 -24.64
CA SER A 32 29.57 0.45 -25.40
C SER A 32 29.56 1.85 -24.77
N ALA A 33 29.90 1.97 -23.48
CA ALA A 33 30.01 3.25 -22.80
C ALA A 33 31.25 4.01 -23.27
N ALA A 34 31.08 5.31 -23.56
CA ALA A 34 32.20 6.18 -23.91
C ALA A 34 33.18 6.32 -22.74
N ALA A 35 34.45 6.51 -23.06
CA ALA A 35 35.45 6.83 -22.05
C ALA A 35 35.16 8.20 -21.41
N VAL A 36 35.29 8.28 -20.09
CA VAL A 36 35.03 9.49 -19.31
C VAL A 36 36.35 10.07 -18.83
N ASN A 37 36.55 11.36 -19.13
CA ASN A 37 37.74 12.10 -18.75
C ASN A 37 37.50 12.83 -17.42
N ILE A 38 38.40 12.62 -16.48
CA ILE A 38 38.37 13.17 -15.12
C ILE A 38 39.61 14.04 -14.98
N THR A 39 39.40 15.34 -14.83
CA THR A 39 40.51 16.30 -14.68
C THR A 39 40.98 16.29 -13.23
N VAL A 40 42.28 16.20 -13.03
CA VAL A 40 42.95 16.24 -11.71
C VAL A 40 43.84 17.48 -11.67
N GLY A 41 43.64 18.32 -10.65
CA GLY A 41 44.46 19.48 -10.36
C GLY A 41 45.74 19.14 -9.58
N ALA A 42 46.75 20.02 -9.65
CA ALA A 42 48.03 19.80 -8.97
C ALA A 42 47.95 19.87 -7.43
N THR A 43 46.86 20.42 -6.89
CA THR A 43 46.58 20.52 -5.45
C THR A 43 45.53 19.52 -4.96
N ASP A 44 45.06 18.63 -5.85
CA ASP A 44 44.02 17.66 -5.49
C ASP A 44 44.57 16.58 -4.54
N THR A 45 43.72 16.18 -3.60
CA THR A 45 43.97 15.07 -2.69
C THR A 45 43.30 13.81 -3.23
N LEU A 46 43.66 12.63 -2.71
CA LEU A 46 42.96 11.38 -3.07
C LEU A 46 41.45 11.46 -2.80
N SER A 47 41.04 12.24 -1.80
CA SER A 47 39.62 12.48 -1.48
C SER A 47 38.92 13.34 -2.55
N THR A 48 39.57 14.40 -3.05
CA THR A 48 38.98 15.23 -4.12
C THR A 48 38.96 14.50 -5.45
N ILE A 49 39.94 13.62 -5.72
CA ILE A 49 39.92 12.72 -6.88
C ILE A 49 38.79 11.70 -6.77
N ALA A 50 38.62 11.04 -5.61
CA ALA A 50 37.52 10.08 -5.42
C ALA A 50 36.16 10.74 -5.62
N THR A 51 35.99 11.96 -5.10
CA THR A 51 34.78 12.76 -5.29
C THR A 51 34.57 13.09 -6.77
N SER A 52 35.61 13.53 -7.47
CA SER A 52 35.54 13.85 -8.91
C SER A 52 35.19 12.63 -9.77
N ILE A 53 35.71 11.45 -9.42
CA ILE A 53 35.34 10.18 -10.08
C ILE A 53 33.87 9.85 -9.84
N ASN A 54 33.39 9.98 -8.60
CA ASN A 54 32.00 9.71 -8.25
C ASN A 54 31.03 10.71 -8.91
N SER A 55 31.42 11.98 -9.03
CA SER A 55 30.65 13.03 -9.70
C SER A 55 30.61 12.88 -11.21
N ALA A 56 31.62 12.25 -11.82
CA ALA A 56 31.66 11.99 -13.26
C ALA A 56 30.70 10.87 -13.69
N ASP A 57 30.07 10.16 -12.74
CA ASP A 57 29.09 9.08 -12.96
C ASP A 57 29.52 8.03 -14.01
N ALA A 58 30.80 7.72 -14.05
CA ALA A 58 31.40 6.87 -15.08
C ALA A 58 31.19 5.35 -14.83
N GLY A 59 30.13 4.98 -14.10
CA GLY A 59 29.78 3.59 -13.77
C GLY A 59 30.66 2.91 -12.72
N VAL A 60 31.55 3.65 -12.05
CA VAL A 60 32.36 3.18 -10.92
C VAL A 60 32.09 4.02 -9.67
N VAL A 61 32.44 3.47 -8.51
CA VAL A 61 32.47 4.12 -7.20
C VAL A 61 33.92 4.15 -6.75
N ALA A 62 34.40 5.33 -6.41
CA ALA A 62 35.72 5.56 -5.84
C ALA A 62 35.62 5.87 -4.34
N THR A 63 36.46 5.23 -3.54
CA THR A 63 36.58 5.48 -2.10
C THR A 63 38.04 5.57 -1.70
N VAL A 64 38.33 6.35 -0.66
CA VAL A 64 39.68 6.40 -0.07
C VAL A 64 39.69 5.47 1.14
N PHE A 65 40.61 4.52 1.15
CA PHE A 65 40.84 3.60 2.25
C PHE A 65 42.16 3.95 2.93
N ASN A 66 42.12 4.16 4.25
CA ASN A 66 43.32 4.39 5.05
C ASN A 66 43.66 3.11 5.83
N ASP A 67 44.82 2.51 5.54
CA ASP A 67 45.29 1.27 6.19
C ASP A 67 45.98 1.51 7.55
N GLY A 68 45.93 2.74 8.07
CA GLY A 68 46.55 3.20 9.31
C GLY A 68 47.96 3.74 9.12
N THR A 69 48.59 3.49 7.97
CA THR A 69 49.91 4.04 7.60
C THR A 69 49.85 4.82 6.29
N ASN A 70 48.96 4.44 5.37
CA ASN A 70 48.88 4.95 4.01
C ASN A 70 47.42 5.10 3.55
N GLU A 71 47.16 6.12 2.74
CA GLU A 71 45.90 6.28 2.01
C GLU A 71 45.96 5.62 0.64
N ARG A 72 44.88 4.91 0.28
CA ARG A 72 44.74 4.15 -0.96
C ARG A 72 43.44 4.52 -1.65
N LEU A 73 43.47 4.76 -2.95
CA LEU A 73 42.26 4.88 -3.75
C LEU A 73 41.75 3.48 -4.12
N LEU A 74 40.51 3.18 -3.77
CA LEU A 74 39.78 1.98 -4.17
C LEU A 74 38.73 2.35 -5.21
N LEU A 75 38.65 1.56 -6.28
CA LEU A 75 37.61 1.68 -7.30
C LEU A 75 36.87 0.36 -7.42
N GLN A 76 35.54 0.45 -7.52
CA GLN A 76 34.64 -0.67 -7.73
C GLN A 76 33.58 -0.28 -8.75
N SER A 77 33.20 -1.19 -9.63
CA SER A 77 32.07 -0.96 -10.54
C SER A 77 30.75 -0.88 -9.79
N LYS A 78 29.82 -0.03 -10.26
CA LYS A 78 28.46 0.06 -9.68
C LYS A 78 27.62 -1.19 -9.94
N THR A 79 27.93 -1.90 -11.02
CA THR A 79 27.22 -3.10 -11.48
C THR A 79 28.15 -4.32 -11.50
N THR A 80 27.55 -5.51 -11.41
CA THR A 80 28.25 -6.80 -11.57
C THR A 80 28.25 -7.24 -13.03
N GLY A 81 28.91 -8.36 -13.33
CA GLY A 81 28.97 -8.95 -14.67
C GLY A 81 30.27 -8.63 -15.41
N ALA A 82 30.64 -9.48 -16.36
CA ALA A 82 31.90 -9.41 -17.09
C ALA A 82 32.06 -8.07 -17.85
N ALA A 83 30.96 -7.51 -18.36
CA ALA A 83 30.93 -6.22 -19.04
C ALA A 83 31.10 -5.00 -18.12
N SER A 84 31.03 -5.20 -16.80
CA SER A 84 31.22 -4.15 -15.80
C SER A 84 32.68 -4.03 -15.36
N GLY A 85 33.64 -4.62 -16.07
CA GLY A 85 35.05 -4.30 -15.87
C GLY A 85 35.36 -2.84 -16.20
N PHE A 86 36.50 -2.35 -15.74
CA PHE A 86 36.97 -1.01 -16.07
C PHE A 86 38.48 -0.98 -16.26
N ARG A 87 38.95 0.01 -17.01
CA ARG A 87 40.35 0.44 -17.06
C ARG A 87 40.44 1.92 -16.73
N LEU A 88 41.53 2.33 -16.12
CA LEU A 88 41.83 3.71 -15.79
C LEU A 88 43.19 4.07 -16.37
N GLN A 89 43.23 4.98 -17.33
CA GLN A 89 44.43 5.36 -18.06
C GLN A 89 44.78 6.84 -17.81
N SER A 90 46.04 7.20 -18.00
CA SER A 90 46.47 8.60 -18.08
C SER A 90 47.69 8.71 -18.99
N ALA A 91 47.76 9.80 -19.75
CA ALA A 91 48.95 10.15 -20.53
C ALA A 91 49.99 10.91 -19.69
N ASP A 92 49.59 11.44 -18.53
CA ASP A 92 50.42 12.31 -17.70
C ASP A 92 51.33 11.49 -16.77
N ALA A 93 52.62 11.80 -16.76
CA ALA A 93 53.61 11.09 -15.95
C ALA A 93 53.31 11.18 -14.44
N ALA A 94 52.75 12.30 -13.98
CA ALA A 94 52.40 12.54 -12.58
C ALA A 94 51.28 11.62 -12.07
N LEU A 95 50.39 11.15 -12.96
CA LEU A 95 49.21 10.35 -12.60
C LEU A 95 49.40 8.85 -12.85
N GLN A 96 50.58 8.42 -13.34
CA GLN A 96 50.86 7.00 -13.60
C GLN A 96 50.72 6.12 -12.35
N GLY A 97 50.92 6.69 -11.16
CA GLY A 97 50.64 6.02 -9.90
C GLY A 97 49.20 5.53 -9.81
N LEU A 98 48.22 6.30 -10.31
CA LEU A 98 46.79 6.01 -10.23
C LEU A 98 46.26 5.14 -11.39
N VAL A 99 47.08 4.81 -12.38
CA VAL A 99 46.64 4.09 -13.59
C VAL A 99 46.38 2.61 -13.28
N PHE A 100 45.25 2.10 -13.77
CA PHE A 100 44.91 0.68 -13.82
C PHE A 100 44.70 0.26 -15.27
N ASP A 101 45.78 -0.18 -15.91
CA ASP A 101 45.76 -0.77 -17.24
C ASP A 101 46.80 -1.91 -17.36
N PRO A 102 46.45 -3.13 -16.93
CA PRO A 102 47.28 -4.33 -17.10
C PRO A 102 47.72 -4.64 -18.54
N GLU A 103 46.99 -4.18 -19.57
CA GLU A 103 47.29 -4.49 -20.98
C GLU A 103 48.48 -3.67 -21.51
N ASN A 104 48.49 -2.36 -21.27
CA ASN A 104 49.52 -1.46 -21.81
C ASN A 104 50.55 -0.99 -20.78
N LYS A 105 50.28 -1.17 -19.48
CA LYS A 105 51.09 -0.63 -18.37
C LYS A 105 51.26 -1.66 -17.25
N ALA A 106 51.50 -2.92 -17.62
CA ALA A 106 51.81 -3.98 -16.67
C ALA A 106 52.97 -3.56 -15.73
N GLY A 107 52.77 -3.67 -14.42
CA GLY A 107 53.79 -3.31 -13.43
C GLY A 107 53.90 -1.81 -13.08
N VAL A 108 52.97 -0.96 -13.53
CA VAL A 108 52.91 0.48 -13.15
C VAL A 108 51.62 0.81 -12.38
N GLY A 109 51.72 1.69 -11.38
CA GLY A 109 50.57 2.22 -10.66
C GLY A 109 49.71 1.16 -9.95
N MET A 110 48.38 1.30 -10.03
CA MET A 110 47.43 0.32 -9.51
C MET A 110 47.58 -1.06 -10.16
N ALA A 111 48.09 -1.14 -11.40
CA ALA A 111 48.35 -2.41 -12.08
C ALA A 111 49.64 -3.10 -11.58
N ALA A 112 50.54 -2.38 -10.89
CA ALA A 112 51.76 -2.92 -10.29
C ALA A 112 51.53 -3.59 -8.94
N ALA A 113 50.66 -3.00 -8.12
CA ALA A 113 50.46 -3.36 -6.72
C ALA A 113 49.63 -4.65 -6.53
N GLY A 114 49.22 -5.30 -7.62
CA GLY A 114 48.53 -6.57 -7.62
C GLY A 114 47.46 -6.66 -8.70
N ILE A 115 47.35 -7.86 -9.27
CA ILE A 115 46.22 -8.33 -10.07
C ILE A 115 44.92 -7.88 -9.37
N PRO A 116 43.89 -7.41 -10.08
CA PRO A 116 42.61 -7.02 -9.47
C PRO A 116 42.20 -8.03 -8.39
N GLN A 117 41.95 -7.54 -7.16
CA GLN A 117 41.48 -8.37 -6.04
C GLN A 117 40.27 -9.24 -6.45
N GLN A 118 39.46 -8.73 -7.40
CA GLN A 118 38.40 -9.47 -8.05
C GLN A 118 38.15 -8.91 -9.46
N LEU A 119 38.25 -9.74 -10.50
CA LEU A 119 37.77 -9.40 -11.84
C LEU A 119 36.25 -9.46 -11.88
N ALA A 120 35.64 -8.54 -12.64
CA ALA A 120 34.22 -8.58 -12.91
C ALA A 120 33.90 -9.84 -13.72
N GLN A 121 32.95 -10.65 -13.24
CA GLN A 121 32.57 -11.93 -13.83
C GLN A 121 31.05 -12.02 -13.87
N ASP A 122 30.54 -12.70 -14.90
CA ASP A 122 29.14 -13.09 -14.96
C ASP A 122 28.89 -14.26 -14.02
N ALA A 123 27.70 -14.28 -13.42
CA ALA A 123 27.22 -15.44 -12.68
C ALA A 123 26.96 -16.58 -13.68
N ALA A 124 27.54 -17.75 -13.42
CA ALA A 124 27.31 -18.96 -14.18
C ALA A 124 26.61 -20.01 -13.30
N ALA A 125 25.48 -20.53 -13.77
CA ALA A 125 24.68 -21.53 -13.07
C ALA A 125 24.28 -22.67 -14.02
N ARG A 126 23.72 -23.74 -13.46
CA ARG A 126 23.01 -24.78 -14.21
C ARG A 126 21.65 -25.02 -13.61
N ILE A 127 20.62 -24.91 -14.43
CA ILE A 127 19.23 -25.22 -14.05
C ILE A 127 18.82 -26.47 -14.83
N ASN A 128 18.52 -27.56 -14.13
CA ASN A 128 18.20 -28.86 -14.74
C ASN A 128 19.20 -29.33 -15.82
N GLY A 129 20.50 -29.00 -15.63
CA GLY A 129 21.57 -29.35 -16.57
C GLY A 129 21.83 -28.32 -17.68
N LEU A 130 20.96 -27.33 -17.88
CA LEU A 130 21.15 -26.25 -18.85
C LEU A 130 22.02 -25.15 -18.25
N ALA A 131 23.06 -24.73 -18.99
CA ALA A 131 23.92 -23.64 -18.58
C ALA A 131 23.18 -22.29 -18.69
N VAL A 132 23.25 -21.49 -17.63
CA VAL A 132 22.68 -20.15 -17.56
C VAL A 132 23.77 -19.19 -17.15
N THR A 133 23.85 -18.07 -17.85
CA THR A 133 24.74 -16.96 -17.48
C THR A 133 23.92 -15.70 -17.21
N SER A 134 24.36 -14.89 -16.26
CA SER A 134 23.73 -13.61 -15.93
C SER A 134 24.78 -12.60 -15.50
N SER A 135 24.53 -11.32 -15.81
CA SER A 135 25.37 -10.21 -15.35
C SER A 135 25.20 -9.94 -13.85
N SER A 136 24.18 -10.52 -13.20
CA SER A 136 23.88 -10.37 -11.78
C SER A 136 23.74 -11.73 -11.09
N ASN A 137 23.89 -11.74 -9.77
CA ASN A 137 23.55 -12.88 -8.93
C ASN A 137 22.04 -13.14 -8.86
N THR A 138 21.22 -12.28 -9.45
CA THR A 138 19.79 -12.51 -9.63
C THR A 138 19.52 -13.04 -11.03
N LEU A 139 18.97 -14.25 -11.09
CA LEU A 139 18.49 -14.88 -12.30
C LEU A 139 16.98 -14.61 -12.42
N THR A 140 16.60 -13.80 -13.39
CA THR A 140 15.20 -13.58 -13.79
C THR A 140 14.94 -14.28 -15.12
N ASP A 141 13.69 -14.64 -15.38
CA ASP A 141 13.19 -15.11 -16.68
C ASP A 141 13.70 -16.48 -17.17
N ASN A 142 14.65 -17.11 -16.47
CA ASN A 142 15.10 -18.47 -16.81
C ASN A 142 14.01 -19.53 -16.56
N ILE A 143 13.15 -19.28 -15.57
CA ILE A 143 11.92 -20.03 -15.34
C ILE A 143 10.80 -19.00 -15.22
N PRO A 144 9.75 -19.05 -16.05
CA PRO A 144 8.64 -18.10 -15.98
C PRO A 144 8.06 -18.00 -14.56
N GLY A 145 7.98 -16.78 -14.04
CA GLY A 145 7.42 -16.50 -12.70
C GLY A 145 8.34 -16.82 -11.52
N VAL A 146 9.60 -17.23 -11.75
CA VAL A 146 10.56 -17.52 -10.68
C VAL A 146 11.76 -16.57 -10.79
N THR A 147 12.14 -15.99 -9.64
CA THR A 147 13.39 -15.24 -9.48
C THR A 147 14.31 -16.02 -8.56
N ILE A 148 15.51 -16.36 -9.03
CA ILE A 148 16.50 -17.12 -8.25
C ILE A 148 17.63 -16.17 -7.84
N SER A 149 17.93 -16.11 -6.56
CA SER A 149 19.08 -15.36 -6.04
C SER A 149 20.23 -16.31 -5.68
N LEU A 150 21.37 -16.10 -6.31
CA LEU A 150 22.59 -16.89 -6.13
C LEU A 150 23.40 -16.32 -4.96
N LEU A 151 23.56 -17.12 -3.90
CA LEU A 151 24.27 -16.69 -2.68
C LEU A 151 25.66 -17.31 -2.55
N ALA A 152 25.82 -18.55 -3.00
CA ALA A 152 27.07 -19.29 -2.91
C ALA A 152 27.21 -20.29 -4.06
N THR A 153 28.45 -20.64 -4.40
CA THR A 153 28.74 -21.64 -5.42
C THR A 153 28.50 -23.04 -4.88
N THR A 154 27.68 -23.83 -5.58
CA THR A 154 27.36 -25.23 -5.25
C THR A 154 28.16 -26.25 -6.07
N THR A 155 28.97 -25.76 -7.00
CA THR A 155 29.81 -26.57 -7.89
C THR A 155 31.24 -26.05 -7.84
N THR A 156 32.21 -26.95 -7.71
CA THR A 156 33.64 -26.61 -7.86
C THR A 156 34.13 -27.11 -9.20
N GLY A 157 34.94 -26.30 -9.91
CA GLY A 157 35.45 -26.66 -11.24
C GLY A 157 34.38 -26.68 -12.34
N TYR A 158 33.44 -25.75 -12.33
CA TYR A 158 32.37 -25.64 -13.34
C TYR A 158 32.93 -25.75 -14.77
N GLY A 159 32.51 -26.76 -15.53
CA GLY A 159 32.92 -26.92 -16.93
C GLY A 159 34.33 -27.52 -17.13
N THR A 160 34.96 -28.06 -16.08
CA THR A 160 36.27 -28.72 -16.16
C THR A 160 36.18 -30.24 -15.94
N VAL A 161 37.18 -30.98 -16.43
CA VAL A 161 37.33 -32.42 -16.18
C VAL A 161 37.76 -32.62 -14.72
N GLY A 162 36.79 -32.72 -13.82
CA GLY A 162 36.98 -32.69 -12.36
C GLY A 162 35.87 -31.98 -11.59
N GLU A 163 34.81 -31.55 -12.27
CA GLU A 163 33.68 -30.84 -11.68
C GLU A 163 33.01 -31.64 -10.55
N VAL A 164 33.03 -31.10 -9.32
CA VAL A 164 32.28 -31.65 -8.19
C VAL A 164 30.97 -30.89 -8.04
N LYS A 165 29.85 -31.59 -8.22
CA LYS A 165 28.49 -31.03 -8.15
C LYS A 165 27.87 -31.34 -6.79
N ALA A 166 27.50 -30.32 -6.03
CA ALA A 166 26.63 -30.44 -4.86
C ALA A 166 25.29 -29.74 -5.16
N PRO A 167 24.43 -30.30 -6.03
CA PRO A 167 23.25 -29.61 -6.52
C PRO A 167 22.27 -29.31 -5.37
N LEU A 168 21.68 -28.12 -5.41
CA LEU A 168 20.57 -27.74 -4.53
C LEU A 168 19.25 -28.06 -5.24
N THR A 169 18.38 -28.83 -4.58
CA THR A 169 17.04 -29.10 -5.10
C THR A 169 16.08 -28.02 -4.63
N MET A 170 15.44 -27.34 -5.58
CA MET A 170 14.34 -26.41 -5.32
C MET A 170 13.02 -27.04 -5.76
N THR A 171 12.04 -27.07 -4.86
CA THR A 171 10.69 -27.58 -5.16
C THR A 171 9.74 -26.39 -5.23
N ILE A 172 9.00 -26.27 -6.34
CA ILE A 172 7.92 -25.31 -6.50
C ILE A 172 6.62 -26.05 -6.21
N SER A 173 5.91 -25.61 -5.18
CA SER A 173 4.59 -26.13 -4.81
C SER A 173 3.59 -24.98 -4.71
N GLU A 174 2.33 -25.28 -4.95
CA GLU A 174 1.25 -24.32 -4.74
C GLU A 174 1.12 -23.98 -3.25
N ASP A 175 1.20 -22.68 -2.92
CA ASP A 175 0.94 -22.19 -1.57
C ASP A 175 -0.52 -21.76 -1.45
N VAL A 176 -1.31 -22.59 -0.75
CA VAL A 176 -2.74 -22.38 -0.55
C VAL A 176 -3.05 -21.55 0.70
N THR A 177 -2.03 -21.22 1.51
CA THR A 177 -2.20 -20.48 2.77
C THR A 177 -2.78 -19.07 2.57
N PRO A 178 -2.42 -18.29 1.54
CA PRO A 178 -3.00 -16.97 1.33
C PRO A 178 -4.47 -17.07 0.93
N SER A 179 -4.84 -18.07 0.14
CA SER A 179 -6.22 -18.32 -0.28
C SER A 179 -7.13 -18.67 0.90
N VAL A 180 -6.68 -19.58 1.78
CA VAL A 180 -7.40 -19.94 3.01
C VAL A 180 -7.57 -18.72 3.92
N LYS A 181 -6.53 -17.91 4.08
CA LYS A 181 -6.58 -16.67 4.85
C LYS A 181 -7.61 -15.69 4.29
N ASN A 182 -7.60 -15.44 2.98
CA ASN A 182 -8.54 -14.53 2.33
C ASN A 182 -10.00 -14.97 2.51
N VAL A 183 -10.27 -16.28 2.44
CA VAL A 183 -11.61 -16.83 2.71
C VAL A 183 -12.02 -16.61 4.16
N ASN A 184 -11.11 -16.84 5.12
CA ASN A 184 -11.39 -16.58 6.54
C ASN A 184 -11.66 -15.10 6.81
N ASP A 185 -10.88 -14.20 6.20
CA ASP A 185 -11.05 -12.76 6.35
C ASP A 185 -12.39 -12.31 5.75
N PHE A 186 -12.80 -12.88 4.62
CA PHE A 186 -14.12 -12.67 4.02
C PHE A 186 -15.26 -13.12 4.95
N VAL A 187 -15.20 -14.34 5.49
CA VAL A 187 -16.21 -14.86 6.42
C VAL A 187 -16.30 -13.97 7.67
N THR A 188 -15.15 -13.55 8.20
CA THR A 188 -15.07 -12.65 9.34
C THR A 188 -15.74 -11.30 9.05
N ALA A 189 -15.38 -10.66 7.93
CA ALA A 189 -15.95 -9.37 7.53
C ALA A 189 -17.47 -9.45 7.30
N TYR A 190 -17.93 -10.51 6.64
CA TYR A 190 -19.36 -10.78 6.44
C TYR A 190 -20.08 -10.94 7.79
N ASN A 191 -19.51 -11.72 8.72
CA ASN A 191 -20.12 -11.97 10.03
C ASN A 191 -20.17 -10.70 10.89
N THR A 192 -19.13 -9.87 10.86
CA THR A 192 -19.13 -8.57 11.52
C THR A 192 -20.24 -7.67 10.96
N LEU A 193 -20.40 -7.61 9.64
CA LEU A 193 -21.47 -6.84 9.01
C LEU A 193 -22.85 -7.40 9.38
N ASN A 194 -23.05 -8.71 9.27
CA ASN A 194 -24.33 -9.36 9.61
C ASN A 194 -24.72 -9.09 11.07
N LYS A 195 -23.77 -9.21 12.00
CA LYS A 195 -23.97 -8.92 13.42
C LYS A 195 -24.37 -7.46 13.64
N ASN A 196 -23.63 -6.52 13.05
CA ASN A 196 -23.92 -5.08 13.19
C ASN A 196 -25.31 -4.73 12.64
N LEU A 197 -25.67 -5.25 11.47
CA LEU A 197 -26.99 -5.04 10.90
C LEU A 197 -28.09 -5.66 11.78
N ALA A 198 -27.87 -6.88 12.28
CA ALA A 198 -28.82 -7.54 13.17
C ALA A 198 -29.02 -6.75 14.48
N ASP A 199 -27.94 -6.27 15.08
CA ASP A 199 -27.98 -5.45 16.30
C ASP A 199 -28.68 -4.10 16.08
N LEU A 200 -28.56 -3.51 14.89
CA LEU A 200 -29.25 -2.27 14.53
C LEU A 200 -30.75 -2.47 14.25
N THR A 201 -31.16 -3.66 13.83
CA THR A 201 -32.57 -3.95 13.45
C THR A 201 -33.36 -4.72 14.50
N LYS A 202 -32.70 -5.33 15.49
CA LYS A 202 -33.37 -6.19 16.48
C LYS A 202 -34.25 -5.39 17.43
N TYR A 203 -35.28 -6.06 17.94
CA TYR A 203 -36.03 -5.63 19.11
C TYR A 203 -35.65 -6.52 20.29
N ASP A 204 -35.22 -5.93 21.39
CA ASP A 204 -34.96 -6.66 22.62
C ASP A 204 -36.22 -6.64 23.49
N ALA A 205 -36.89 -7.80 23.58
CA ALA A 205 -38.11 -7.95 24.36
C ALA A 205 -37.89 -7.84 25.88
N ALA A 206 -36.67 -8.14 26.37
CA ALA A 206 -36.36 -8.10 27.80
C ALA A 206 -36.15 -6.65 28.26
N THR A 207 -35.38 -5.87 27.51
CA THR A 207 -35.15 -4.45 27.80
C THR A 207 -36.23 -3.54 27.21
N LYS A 208 -37.12 -4.07 26.37
CA LYS A 208 -38.12 -3.32 25.58
C LYS A 208 -37.48 -2.21 24.74
N THR A 209 -36.25 -2.43 24.28
CA THR A 209 -35.51 -1.47 23.47
C THR A 209 -35.49 -1.89 22.01
N ALA A 210 -35.75 -0.91 21.14
CA ALA A 210 -35.65 -1.04 19.71
C ALA A 210 -34.22 -0.70 19.25
N GLY A 211 -33.67 -1.50 18.34
CA GLY A 211 -32.50 -1.10 17.57
C GLY A 211 -32.81 0.15 16.74
N LEU A 212 -31.80 0.97 16.49
CA LEU A 212 -31.95 2.28 15.85
C LEU A 212 -32.68 2.21 14.48
N PHE A 213 -32.48 1.11 13.74
CA PHE A 213 -33.08 0.87 12.43
C PHE A 213 -34.10 -0.26 12.45
N GLN A 214 -34.75 -0.52 13.58
CA GLN A 214 -35.83 -1.50 13.64
C GLN A 214 -36.95 -1.13 12.66
N GLY A 215 -37.30 -2.08 11.78
CA GLY A 215 -38.32 -1.87 10.75
C GLY A 215 -37.86 -1.07 9.53
N ASP A 216 -36.59 -0.65 9.47
CA ASP A 216 -36.06 0.07 8.32
C ASP A 216 -35.96 -0.86 7.09
N SER A 217 -36.72 -0.53 6.05
CA SER A 217 -36.80 -1.36 4.84
C SER A 217 -35.48 -1.41 4.05
N ALA A 218 -34.64 -0.38 4.12
CA ALA A 218 -33.36 -0.36 3.42
C ALA A 218 -32.34 -1.27 4.11
N VAL A 219 -32.27 -1.23 5.44
CA VAL A 219 -31.38 -2.09 6.24
C VAL A 219 -31.81 -3.56 6.15
N LEU A 220 -33.11 -3.83 6.29
CA LEU A 220 -33.68 -5.18 6.11
C LEU A 220 -33.51 -5.67 4.66
N GLY A 221 -33.59 -4.76 3.68
CA GLY A 221 -33.31 -5.05 2.27
C GLY A 221 -31.87 -5.51 2.06
N LEU A 222 -30.90 -4.79 2.65
CA LEU A 222 -29.49 -5.15 2.57
C LEU A 222 -29.20 -6.53 3.18
N GLN A 223 -29.75 -6.83 4.37
CA GLN A 223 -29.62 -8.16 4.98
C GLN A 223 -30.14 -9.28 4.06
N ARG A 224 -31.27 -9.05 3.39
CA ARG A 224 -31.86 -10.01 2.44
C ARG A 224 -30.97 -10.20 1.21
N VAL A 225 -30.42 -9.13 0.66
CA VAL A 225 -29.51 -9.19 -0.50
C VAL A 225 -28.23 -9.93 -0.13
N LEU A 226 -27.62 -9.64 1.03
CA LEU A 226 -26.44 -10.36 1.53
C LEU A 226 -26.72 -11.86 1.67
N ARG A 227 -27.86 -12.21 2.29
CA ARG A 227 -28.28 -13.62 2.46
C ARG A 227 -28.51 -14.33 1.13
N ASN A 228 -29.23 -13.69 0.21
CA ASN A 228 -29.49 -14.23 -1.13
C ASN A 228 -28.19 -14.41 -1.92
N MET A 229 -27.23 -13.51 -1.75
CA MET A 229 -25.95 -13.59 -2.43
C MET A 229 -25.09 -14.70 -1.85
N ALA A 230 -25.09 -14.90 -0.53
CA ALA A 230 -24.41 -16.00 0.14
C ALA A 230 -24.97 -17.38 -0.26
N THR A 231 -26.28 -17.49 -0.53
CA THR A 231 -26.92 -18.74 -0.99
C THR A 231 -27.00 -18.88 -2.51
N SER A 232 -26.50 -17.89 -3.26
CA SER A 232 -26.50 -17.90 -4.72
C SER A 232 -25.54 -18.96 -5.28
N ILE A 233 -25.54 -19.11 -6.62
CA ILE A 233 -24.61 -20.00 -7.33
C ILE A 233 -23.61 -19.19 -8.15
N SER A 234 -22.37 -19.66 -8.22
CA SER A 234 -21.35 -19.22 -9.17
C SER A 234 -21.26 -20.24 -10.30
N THR A 235 -21.12 -19.79 -11.54
CA THR A 235 -20.97 -20.66 -12.71
C THR A 235 -19.60 -20.49 -13.36
N GLY A 236 -18.99 -21.59 -13.82
CA GLY A 236 -17.70 -21.56 -14.52
C GLY A 236 -16.53 -22.25 -13.79
N GLY A 237 -16.80 -22.93 -12.67
CA GLY A 237 -15.82 -23.76 -11.97
C GLY A 237 -16.42 -25.06 -11.44
N ALA A 238 -15.56 -25.91 -10.86
CA ALA A 238 -15.97 -27.18 -10.25
C ALA A 238 -16.83 -26.99 -8.98
N TYR A 239 -16.54 -25.94 -8.22
CA TYR A 239 -17.36 -25.49 -7.10
C TYR A 239 -18.33 -24.41 -7.57
N GLN A 240 -19.60 -24.53 -7.18
CA GLN A 240 -20.64 -23.58 -7.58
C GLN A 240 -21.26 -22.86 -6.38
N ARG A 241 -21.18 -23.43 -5.18
CA ARG A 241 -21.77 -22.88 -3.96
C ARG A 241 -20.68 -22.66 -2.89
N LEU A 242 -20.91 -21.69 -2.00
CA LEU A 242 -20.07 -21.49 -0.82
C LEU A 242 -20.02 -22.74 0.08
N SER A 243 -21.12 -23.50 0.14
CA SER A 243 -21.21 -24.76 0.89
C SER A 243 -20.27 -25.84 0.37
N ASP A 244 -19.93 -25.83 -0.93
CA ASP A 244 -19.06 -26.83 -1.56
C ASP A 244 -17.62 -26.73 -1.03
N VAL A 245 -17.22 -25.54 -0.60
CA VAL A 245 -15.89 -25.25 -0.03
C VAL A 245 -15.92 -25.09 1.50
N GLY A 246 -17.02 -25.50 2.13
CA GLY A 246 -17.15 -25.50 3.59
C GLY A 246 -17.62 -24.19 4.22
N ILE A 247 -18.15 -23.24 3.46
CA ILE A 247 -18.75 -22.02 3.99
C ILE A 247 -20.26 -22.21 4.08
N GLU A 248 -20.79 -22.34 5.29
CA GLU A 248 -22.16 -22.76 5.56
C GLU A 248 -22.97 -21.62 6.19
N LEU A 249 -24.07 -21.23 5.54
CA LEU A 249 -24.99 -20.21 6.08
C LEU A 249 -25.81 -20.78 7.24
N GLN A 250 -25.79 -20.08 8.37
CA GLN A 250 -26.56 -20.39 9.57
C GLN A 250 -27.94 -19.71 9.56
N LEU A 251 -28.84 -20.16 10.45
CA LEU A 251 -30.22 -19.66 10.52
C LEU A 251 -30.27 -18.14 10.82
N ASP A 252 -29.37 -17.67 11.67
CA ASP A 252 -29.19 -16.25 12.03
C ASP A 252 -28.58 -15.40 10.89
N GLY A 253 -28.22 -16.03 9.76
CA GLY A 253 -27.63 -15.39 8.60
C GLY A 253 -26.11 -15.24 8.65
N SER A 254 -25.45 -15.71 9.71
CA SER A 254 -23.98 -15.78 9.79
C SER A 254 -23.42 -16.91 8.92
N LEU A 255 -22.15 -16.82 8.55
CA LEU A 255 -21.40 -17.85 7.84
C LEU A 255 -20.53 -18.61 8.84
N ASN A 256 -20.68 -19.93 8.88
CA ASN A 256 -19.78 -20.84 9.58
C ASN A 256 -18.75 -21.39 8.60
N LEU A 257 -17.50 -21.55 9.06
CA LEU A 257 -16.41 -22.07 8.24
C LEU A 257 -15.99 -23.47 8.71
N ASN A 258 -16.19 -24.46 7.86
CA ASN A 258 -15.64 -25.80 8.02
C ASN A 258 -14.20 -25.83 7.46
N THR A 259 -13.23 -25.67 8.35
CA THR A 259 -11.80 -25.60 8.00
C THR A 259 -11.28 -26.87 7.33
N ALA A 260 -11.83 -28.04 7.63
CA ALA A 260 -11.44 -29.30 7.00
C ALA A 260 -11.88 -29.33 5.52
N LYS A 261 -13.15 -29.00 5.23
CA LYS A 261 -13.64 -28.90 3.85
C LYS A 261 -12.92 -27.80 3.07
N LEU A 262 -12.65 -26.65 3.71
CA LEU A 262 -11.90 -25.57 3.07
C LEU A 262 -10.47 -26.01 2.73
N SER A 263 -9.79 -26.73 3.63
CA SER A 263 -8.43 -27.26 3.36
C SER A 263 -8.43 -28.24 2.18
N THR A 264 -9.43 -29.14 2.10
CA THR A 264 -9.59 -30.03 0.94
C THR A 264 -9.86 -29.27 -0.35
N ALA A 265 -10.72 -28.25 -0.32
CA ALA A 265 -11.00 -27.41 -1.48
C ALA A 265 -9.79 -26.57 -1.89
N ALA A 266 -9.00 -26.11 -0.93
CA ALA A 266 -7.80 -25.30 -1.15
C ALA A 266 -6.69 -26.08 -1.85
N ASN A 267 -6.59 -27.40 -1.62
CA ASN A 267 -5.69 -28.27 -2.39
C ASN A 267 -6.00 -28.29 -3.90
N ASN A 268 -7.20 -27.86 -4.30
CA ASN A 268 -7.54 -27.56 -5.68
C ASN A 268 -7.67 -26.04 -5.85
N GLY A 269 -6.55 -25.33 -5.69
CA GLY A 269 -6.53 -23.87 -5.58
C GLY A 269 -7.09 -23.16 -6.82
N THR A 270 -6.95 -23.76 -8.01
CA THR A 270 -7.58 -23.25 -9.24
C THR A 270 -9.11 -23.28 -9.16
N ALA A 271 -9.71 -24.39 -8.70
CA ALA A 271 -11.16 -24.49 -8.55
C ALA A 271 -11.68 -23.56 -7.45
N LEU A 272 -10.95 -23.42 -6.34
CA LEU A 272 -11.28 -22.47 -5.28
C LEU A 272 -11.20 -21.02 -5.78
N GLN A 273 -10.14 -20.67 -6.52
CA GLN A 273 -9.98 -19.35 -7.13
C GLN A 273 -11.16 -19.04 -8.08
N GLN A 274 -11.55 -19.99 -8.92
CA GLN A 274 -12.68 -19.84 -9.84
C GLN A 274 -13.99 -19.55 -9.09
N LEU A 275 -14.27 -20.22 -7.96
CA LEU A 275 -15.48 -19.95 -7.17
C LEU A 275 -15.64 -18.47 -6.79
N PHE A 276 -14.53 -17.82 -6.45
CA PHE A 276 -14.53 -16.42 -5.98
C PHE A 276 -14.32 -15.40 -7.10
N THR A 277 -13.52 -15.72 -8.12
CA THR A 277 -13.00 -14.72 -9.07
C THR A 277 -13.44 -14.91 -10.52
N THR A 278 -14.18 -15.97 -10.84
CA THR A 278 -14.66 -16.19 -12.21
C THR A 278 -15.53 -15.04 -12.68
N ASP A 279 -15.18 -14.46 -13.82
CA ASP A 279 -16.01 -13.51 -14.54
C ASP A 279 -16.65 -14.21 -15.75
N ASN A 280 -17.94 -14.50 -15.64
CA ASN A 280 -18.76 -15.06 -16.71
C ASN A 280 -19.68 -14.01 -17.35
N SER A 281 -19.36 -12.72 -17.16
CA SER A 281 -20.15 -11.59 -17.70
C SER A 281 -21.60 -11.55 -17.21
N ASN A 282 -21.95 -12.28 -16.15
CA ASN A 282 -23.27 -12.24 -15.53
C ASN A 282 -23.14 -11.97 -14.03
N ALA A 283 -23.58 -10.78 -13.61
CA ALA A 283 -23.48 -10.33 -12.22
C ALA A 283 -24.16 -11.26 -11.20
N LEU A 284 -25.18 -12.03 -11.60
CA LEU A 284 -25.90 -12.96 -10.71
C LEU A 284 -25.22 -14.31 -10.57
N THR A 285 -24.37 -14.69 -11.52
CA THR A 285 -23.68 -15.98 -11.53
C THR A 285 -22.16 -15.86 -11.52
N ASN A 286 -21.60 -14.65 -11.46
CA ASN A 286 -20.18 -14.38 -11.28
C ASN A 286 -19.63 -14.97 -9.97
N GLY A 287 -18.30 -15.00 -9.87
CA GLY A 287 -17.59 -15.40 -8.67
C GLY A 287 -18.02 -14.58 -7.45
N PHE A 288 -18.06 -15.22 -6.27
CA PHE A 288 -18.59 -14.59 -5.06
C PHE A 288 -17.86 -13.30 -4.70
N ALA A 289 -16.54 -13.22 -4.83
CA ALA A 289 -15.80 -11.99 -4.53
C ALA A 289 -16.21 -10.84 -5.47
N LEU A 290 -16.43 -11.13 -6.77
CA LEU A 290 -16.91 -10.12 -7.73
C LEU A 290 -18.34 -9.67 -7.43
N LYS A 291 -19.21 -10.58 -7.02
CA LYS A 291 -20.58 -10.27 -6.58
C LYS A 291 -20.60 -9.35 -5.36
N PHE A 292 -19.87 -9.72 -4.30
CA PHE A 292 -19.76 -8.92 -3.07
C PHE A 292 -19.10 -7.56 -3.34
N LYS A 293 -18.07 -7.50 -4.21
CA LYS A 293 -17.45 -6.25 -4.66
C LYS A 293 -18.47 -5.34 -5.37
N THR A 294 -19.24 -5.89 -6.31
CA THR A 294 -20.25 -5.14 -7.06
C THR A 294 -21.34 -4.61 -6.15
N LEU A 295 -21.83 -5.43 -5.21
CA LEU A 295 -22.79 -4.99 -4.20
C LEU A 295 -22.22 -3.86 -3.33
N GLY A 296 -21.02 -4.03 -2.79
CA GLY A 296 -20.39 -3.05 -1.92
C GLY A 296 -20.21 -1.70 -2.63
N LEU A 297 -19.71 -1.72 -3.86
CA LEU A 297 -19.57 -0.51 -4.68
C LEU A 297 -20.94 0.12 -5.01
N GLY A 298 -21.94 -0.67 -5.38
CA GLY A 298 -23.27 -0.17 -5.73
C GLY A 298 -24.02 0.45 -4.55
N VAL A 299 -23.92 -0.14 -3.35
CA VAL A 299 -24.53 0.39 -2.14
C VAL A 299 -23.86 1.70 -1.69
N ALA A 300 -22.53 1.79 -1.81
CA ALA A 300 -21.74 2.94 -1.38
C ALA A 300 -21.60 4.05 -2.44
N ALA A 301 -21.90 3.77 -3.71
CA ALA A 301 -21.79 4.73 -4.81
C ALA A 301 -22.70 5.95 -4.63
N SER A 302 -22.37 7.05 -5.31
CA SER A 302 -23.26 8.22 -5.41
C SER A 302 -24.59 7.81 -6.05
N GLY A 303 -25.71 8.16 -5.41
CA GLY A 303 -27.04 7.67 -5.79
C GLY A 303 -27.35 6.23 -5.37
N GLY A 304 -26.41 5.54 -4.73
CA GLY A 304 -26.62 4.24 -4.10
C GLY A 304 -27.60 4.31 -2.92
N SER A 305 -28.02 3.15 -2.44
CA SER A 305 -29.03 3.06 -1.37
C SER A 305 -28.57 3.70 -0.06
N LEU A 306 -27.28 3.63 0.27
CA LEU A 306 -26.76 4.20 1.52
C LEU A 306 -26.72 5.74 1.47
N PRO A 307 -26.07 6.40 0.48
CA PRO A 307 -26.13 7.86 0.39
C PRO A 307 -27.56 8.39 0.25
N SER A 308 -28.42 7.71 -0.52
CA SER A 308 -29.83 8.11 -0.68
C SER A 308 -30.58 8.10 0.66
N LYS A 309 -30.33 7.10 1.51
CA LYS A 309 -30.92 7.05 2.85
C LYS A 309 -30.38 8.17 3.74
N VAL A 310 -29.08 8.45 3.70
CA VAL A 310 -28.46 9.55 4.45
C VAL A 310 -29.08 10.89 4.07
N GLU A 311 -29.25 11.16 2.77
CA GLU A 311 -29.86 12.40 2.29
C GLU A 311 -31.35 12.50 2.63
N SER A 312 -32.09 11.38 2.61
CA SER A 312 -33.47 11.33 3.06
C SER A 312 -33.58 11.70 4.55
N LEU A 313 -32.74 11.12 5.40
CA LEU A 313 -32.74 11.38 6.85
C LEU A 313 -32.33 12.83 7.16
N LYS A 314 -31.36 13.39 6.44
CA LYS A 314 -31.01 14.82 6.55
C LYS A 314 -32.18 15.72 6.17
N SER A 315 -32.88 15.38 5.09
CA SER A 315 -34.05 16.14 4.64
C SER A 315 -35.20 16.07 5.65
N GLU A 316 -35.42 14.92 6.28
CA GLU A 316 -36.39 14.76 7.37
C GLU A 316 -36.01 15.60 8.60
N LEU A 317 -34.73 15.61 8.98
CA LEU A 317 -34.23 16.43 10.08
C LEU A 317 -34.47 17.92 9.85
N LEU A 318 -34.18 18.41 8.64
CA LEU A 318 -34.43 19.81 8.26
C LEU A 318 -35.92 20.16 8.34
N ARG A 319 -36.79 19.34 7.76
CA ARG A 319 -38.25 19.54 7.83
C ARG A 319 -38.77 19.56 9.27
N ASN A 320 -38.24 18.68 10.13
CA ASN A 320 -38.61 18.66 11.54
C ASN A 320 -38.15 19.92 12.28
N SER A 321 -36.93 20.41 12.01
CA SER A 321 -36.42 21.65 12.58
C SER A 321 -37.26 22.88 12.18
N GLU A 322 -37.67 22.97 10.91
CA GLU A 322 -38.58 24.01 10.44
C GLU A 322 -39.96 23.91 11.10
N ALA A 323 -40.50 22.70 11.28
CA ALA A 323 -41.77 22.49 11.95
C ALA A 323 -41.72 22.93 13.42
N GLN A 324 -40.65 22.59 14.14
CA GLN A 324 -40.42 23.04 15.51
C GLN A 324 -40.34 24.56 15.60
N THR A 325 -39.62 25.19 14.67
CA THR A 325 -39.52 26.66 14.60
C THR A 325 -40.89 27.31 14.44
N LYS A 326 -41.71 26.81 13.51
CA LYS A 326 -43.09 27.31 13.29
C LYS A 326 -43.97 27.13 14.53
N VAL A 327 -43.84 26.02 15.26
CA VAL A 327 -44.59 25.80 16.51
C VAL A 327 -44.16 26.79 17.59
N ASN A 328 -42.86 27.01 17.75
CA ASN A 328 -42.31 27.97 18.72
C ASN A 328 -42.75 29.40 18.40
N GLU A 329 -42.67 29.83 17.14
CA GLU A 329 -43.16 31.14 16.71
C GLU A 329 -44.65 31.34 16.99
N ARG A 330 -45.48 30.29 16.77
CA ARG A 330 -46.91 30.33 17.10
C ARG A 330 -47.13 30.49 18.60
N ALA A 331 -46.36 29.78 19.43
CA ALA A 331 -46.44 29.88 20.89
C ALA A 331 -46.05 31.29 21.36
N THR A 332 -44.94 31.85 20.87
CA THR A 332 -44.50 33.21 21.20
C THR A 332 -45.54 34.26 20.81
N ASN A 333 -46.10 34.15 19.60
CA ASN A 333 -47.15 35.07 19.15
C ASN A 333 -48.44 34.95 19.97
N PHE A 334 -48.79 33.73 20.41
CA PHE A 334 -49.95 33.51 21.27
C PHE A 334 -49.73 34.11 22.67
N GLU A 335 -48.55 33.92 23.25
CA GLU A 335 -48.17 34.53 24.53
C GLU A 335 -48.21 36.07 24.46
N ALA A 336 -47.64 36.66 23.40
CA ALA A 336 -47.67 38.10 23.20
C ALA A 336 -49.10 38.65 23.15
N ARG A 337 -50.01 37.97 22.43
CA ARG A 337 -51.44 38.33 22.38
C ARG A 337 -52.12 38.20 23.73
N LEU A 338 -51.82 37.14 24.50
CA LEU A 338 -52.35 36.95 25.85
C LEU A 338 -51.88 38.07 26.79
N ARG A 339 -50.58 38.40 26.80
CA ARG A 339 -50.04 39.50 27.60
C ARG A 339 -50.69 40.83 27.25
N GLN A 340 -50.88 41.13 25.96
CA GLN A 340 -51.62 42.32 25.53
C GLN A 340 -53.05 42.32 26.05
N ARG A 341 -53.79 41.22 25.90
CA ARG A 341 -55.17 41.10 26.43
C ARG A 341 -55.25 41.29 27.93
N TYR A 342 -54.34 40.68 28.69
CA TYR A 342 -54.30 40.86 30.14
C TYR A 342 -53.95 42.29 30.54
N SER A 343 -53.01 42.96 29.86
CA SER A 343 -52.69 44.36 30.14
C SER A 343 -53.87 45.31 29.86
N MET A 344 -54.65 45.03 28.79
CA MET A 344 -55.87 45.80 28.49
C MET A 344 -56.97 45.55 29.51
N LEU A 345 -57.14 44.29 29.93
CA LEU A 345 -58.11 43.92 30.96
C LEU A 345 -57.75 44.58 32.30
N ASP A 346 -56.47 44.62 32.67
CA ASP A 346 -55.99 45.27 33.89
C ASP A 346 -56.21 46.79 33.85
N ALA A 347 -55.93 47.44 32.70
CA ALA A 347 -56.25 48.85 32.50
C ALA A 347 -57.76 49.14 32.59
N GLN A 348 -58.60 48.25 32.08
CA GLN A 348 -60.05 48.36 32.16
C GLN A 348 -60.56 48.17 33.59
N MET A 349 -60.02 47.20 34.32
CA MET A 349 -60.31 46.99 35.75
C MET A 349 -59.87 48.19 36.59
N GLY A 350 -58.71 48.77 36.31
CA GLY A 350 -58.25 50.01 36.94
C GLY A 350 -59.22 51.17 36.72
N ARG A 351 -59.73 51.35 35.49
CA ARG A 351 -60.76 52.35 35.17
C ARG A 351 -62.08 52.08 35.89
N LEU A 352 -62.54 50.83 35.94
CA LEU A 352 -63.76 50.44 36.65
C LEU A 352 -63.63 50.68 38.16
N ASN A 353 -62.48 50.37 38.75
CA ASN A 353 -62.22 50.66 40.16
C ASN A 353 -62.18 52.16 40.44
N ALA A 354 -61.53 52.96 39.58
CA ALA A 354 -61.53 54.42 39.70
C ALA A 354 -62.95 55.00 39.56
N LEU A 355 -63.76 54.47 38.63
CA LEU A 355 -65.16 54.84 38.48
C LEU A 355 -65.99 54.48 39.72
N ASN A 356 -65.81 53.29 40.28
CA ASN A 356 -66.50 52.86 41.50
C ASN A 356 -66.11 53.74 42.70
N ALA A 357 -64.83 54.10 42.83
CA ALA A 357 -64.36 55.03 43.85
C ALA A 357 -64.96 56.43 43.69
N TYR A 358 -65.02 56.94 42.45
CA TYR A 358 -65.66 58.23 42.12
C TYR A 358 -67.16 58.23 42.46
N VAL A 359 -67.89 57.19 42.04
CA VAL A 359 -69.32 57.03 42.36
C VAL A 359 -69.53 56.93 43.87
N SER A 360 -68.72 56.15 44.58
CA SER A 360 -68.79 56.03 46.03
C SER A 360 -68.52 57.36 46.75
N GLN A 361 -67.55 58.15 46.29
CA GLN A 361 -67.32 59.51 46.78
C GLN A 361 -68.52 60.42 46.52
N GLN A 362 -69.11 60.35 45.33
CA GLN A 362 -70.26 61.17 44.96
C GLN A 362 -71.50 60.83 45.78
N VAL A 363 -71.77 59.54 46.02
CA VAL A 363 -72.83 59.07 46.94
C VAL A 363 -72.57 59.54 48.37
N THR A 364 -71.31 59.49 48.84
CA THR A 364 -70.95 59.99 50.18
C THR A 364 -71.19 61.50 50.31
N LEU A 365 -70.88 62.28 49.27
CA LEU A 365 -71.15 63.72 49.21
C LEU A 365 -72.66 64.00 49.18
N TRP A 366 -73.45 63.24 48.44
CA TRP A 366 -74.91 63.36 48.43
C TRP A 366 -75.50 63.06 49.80
N ASN A 367 -75.05 61.98 50.46
CA ASN A 367 -75.52 61.62 51.80
C ASN A 367 -75.14 62.65 52.88
N LYS A 368 -74.04 63.39 52.72
CA LYS A 368 -73.65 64.49 53.61
C LYS A 368 -74.47 65.77 53.42
N ASN A 369 -75.06 65.98 52.24
CA ASN A 369 -75.92 67.14 51.97
C ASN A 369 -77.40 66.90 52.36
N THR A 370 -77.73 65.69 52.84
CA THR A 370 -79.08 65.29 53.27
C THR A 370 -79.22 65.07 54.78
N ALA A 371 -78.24 65.52 55.58
CA ALA A 371 -78.31 65.66 57.04
C ALA A 371 -78.09 67.13 57.40
#